data_AF-A0A1F6YAC5-F1
#
_entry.id   AF-A0A1F6YAC5-F1
#
_cell.length_a   1.000
_cell.length_b   1.000
_cell.length_c   1.000
_cell.angle_alpha   90.00
_cell.angle_beta   90.00
_cell.angle_gamma   90.00
#
_symmetry.space_group_name_H-M   'P 1'
#
loop_
_entity.id
_entity.type
_entity.pdbx_description
1 polymer ?
#
loop_
_entity_poly.entity_id
_entity_poly.type
_entity_poly.pdbx_seq_one_letter_code
_entity_poly.pdbx_strand_id
1 'polypeptide(L)'
;MRSKPVLIFFGILILIFAWNILGFWGKMEETGRNKKIAEDKVAALKQQKEKYSSDINSLGTDQGKEKFFRENFGLAKEGEGVIVVVEDKNPPIVPKTDSSSGVFSFFANWLKW
;
A
#
# COMPACT_ATOMS: atom_id res chain seq x y z
N MET A 1 -47.11 -47.14 -24.33
CA MET A 1 -46.78 -45.80 -23.79
C MET A 1 -46.42 -45.90 -22.30
N ARG A 2 -45.19 -46.28 -21.93
CA ARG A 2 -44.74 -46.28 -20.51
C ARG A 2 -43.34 -45.68 -20.28
N SER A 3 -42.59 -45.38 -21.35
CA SER A 3 -41.22 -44.84 -21.29
C SER A 3 -41.13 -43.32 -21.16
N LYS A 4 -42.16 -42.58 -21.60
CA LYS A 4 -42.20 -41.10 -21.55
C LYS A 4 -42.07 -40.50 -20.14
N PRO A 5 -42.79 -41.00 -19.10
CA PRO A 5 -42.64 -40.43 -17.75
C PRO A 5 -41.27 -40.72 -17.12
N VAL A 6 -40.66 -41.87 -17.42
CA VAL A 6 -39.33 -42.23 -16.92
C VAL A 6 -38.26 -41.31 -17.51
N LEU A 7 -38.36 -40.98 -18.80
CA LEU A 7 -37.47 -40.03 -19.47
C LEU A 7 -37.57 -38.62 -18.89
N ILE A 8 -38.78 -38.16 -18.57
CA ILE A 8 -39.00 -36.85 -17.94
C ILE A 8 -38.39 -36.83 -16.54
N PHE A 9 -38.59 -37.88 -15.75
CA PHE A 9 -38.00 -38.01 -14.43
C PHE A 9 -36.46 -37.97 -14.49
N PHE A 10 -35.86 -38.71 -15.42
CA PHE A 10 -34.41 -38.71 -15.61
C PHE A 10 -33.88 -37.35 -16.07
N GLY A 11 -34.61 -36.65 -16.94
CA GLY A 11 -34.24 -35.30 -17.38
C GLY A 11 -34.24 -34.28 -16.22
N ILE A 12 -35.24 -34.34 -15.35
CA ILE A 12 -35.31 -33.50 -14.14
C ILE A 12 -34.14 -33.82 -13.20
N LEU A 13 -33.82 -35.11 -13.04
CA LEU A 13 -32.73 -35.57 -12.18
C LEU A 13 -31.37 -35.06 -12.68
N ILE A 14 -31.13 -35.10 -14.00
CA ILE A 14 -29.92 -34.55 -14.63
C ILE A 14 -29.83 -33.03 -14.44
N LEU A 15 -30.95 -32.30 -14.59
CA LEU A 15 -30.98 -30.85 -14.37
C LEU A 15 -30.63 -30.46 -12.92
N ILE A 16 -31.14 -31.21 -11.95
CA ILE A 16 -30.81 -31.00 -10.53
C ILE A 16 -29.31 -31.25 -10.28
N PHE A 17 -28.76 -32.32 -10.85
CA PHE A 17 -27.33 -32.61 -10.72
C PHE A 17 -26.46 -31.53 -11.36
N ALA A 18 -26.82 -31.07 -12.57
CA ALA A 18 -26.10 -30.00 -13.26
C ALA A 18 -26.06 -28.71 -12.44
N TRP A 19 -27.18 -28.33 -11.81
CA TRP A 19 -27.25 -27.15 -10.94
C TRP A 19 -26.36 -27.27 -9.69
N ASN A 20 -26.32 -28.46 -9.08
CA ASN A 20 -25.50 -28.72 -7.90
C ASN A 20 -24.00 -28.66 -8.22
N ILE A 21 -23.59 -29.18 -9.38
CA ILE A 21 -22.19 -29.16 -9.82
C ILE A 21 -21.71 -27.73 -10.08
N LEU A 22 -22.54 -26.89 -10.69
CA LEU A 22 -22.23 -25.46 -10.87
C LEU A 22 -22.10 -24.72 -9.53
N GLY A 23 -22.98 -25.02 -8.57
CA GLY A 23 -22.89 -24.46 -7.22
C GLY A 23 -21.66 -24.95 -6.44
N PHE A 24 -21.19 -26.16 -6.71
CA PHE A 24 -19.99 -26.72 -6.09
C PHE A 24 -18.69 -26.08 -6.64
N TRP A 25 -18.69 -25.69 -7.91
CA TRP A 25 -17.53 -25.03 -8.54
C TRP A 25 -17.20 -23.69 -7.86
N GLY A 26 -18.21 -22.93 -7.44
CA GLY A 26 -18.02 -21.67 -6.70
C GLY A 26 -17.39 -21.86 -5.31
N LYS A 27 -17.64 -22.98 -4.63
CA LYS A 27 -17.11 -23.25 -3.29
C LYS A 27 -15.62 -23.62 -3.27
N MET A 28 -15.09 -24.16 -4.37
CA MET A 28 -13.66 -24.45 -4.48
C MET A 28 -12.82 -23.17 -4.60
N GLU A 29 -13.37 -22.10 -5.20
CA GLU A 29 -12.68 -20.82 -5.32
C GLU A 29 -12.54 -20.11 -3.97
N GLU A 30 -13.59 -20.15 -3.14
CA GLU A 30 -13.58 -19.50 -1.81
C GLU A 30 -12.54 -20.12 -0.86
N THR A 31 -12.34 -21.44 -0.91
CA THR A 31 -11.38 -22.11 -0.03
C THR A 31 -9.94 -21.72 -0.37
N GLY A 32 -9.62 -21.58 -1.67
CA GLY A 32 -8.32 -21.10 -2.13
C GLY A 32 -8.06 -19.63 -1.75
N ARG A 33 -9.08 -18.78 -1.91
CA ARG A 33 -8.98 -17.34 -1.58
C ARG A 33 -8.81 -17.11 -0.08
N ASN A 34 -9.53 -17.84 0.76
CA ASN A 34 -9.41 -17.72 2.22
C ASN A 34 -8.04 -18.18 2.73
N LYS A 35 -7.48 -19.24 2.15
CA LYS A 35 -6.12 -19.68 2.46
C LYS A 35 -5.09 -18.61 2.11
N LYS A 36 -5.18 -18.02 0.92
CA LYS A 36 -4.28 -16.96 0.47
C LYS A 36 -4.35 -15.71 1.36
N ILE A 37 -5.56 -15.28 1.74
CA ILE A 37 -5.75 -14.14 2.66
C ILE A 37 -5.14 -14.42 4.03
N ALA A 38 -5.27 -15.65 4.54
CA ALA A 38 -4.66 -16.03 5.81
C ALA A 38 -3.12 -16.05 5.71
N GLU A 39 -2.57 -16.60 4.64
CA GLU A 39 -1.11 -16.64 4.38
C GLU A 39 -0.52 -15.23 4.25
N ASP A 40 -1.18 -14.34 3.48
CA ASP A 40 -0.75 -12.96 3.30
C ASP A 40 -0.78 -12.18 4.63
N LYS A 41 -1.81 -12.39 5.46
CA LYS A 41 -1.89 -11.81 6.81
C LYS A 41 -0.76 -12.30 7.71
N VAL A 42 -0.46 -13.60 7.69
CA VAL A 42 0.65 -14.17 8.48
C VAL A 42 2.00 -13.60 8.03
N ALA A 43 2.22 -13.48 6.72
CA ALA A 43 3.43 -12.89 6.16
C ALA A 43 3.60 -11.43 6.60
N ALA A 44 2.54 -10.61 6.47
CA ALA A 44 2.55 -9.22 6.90
C ALA A 44 2.81 -9.06 8.40
N LEU A 45 2.16 -9.88 9.23
CA LEU A 45 2.37 -9.87 10.69
C LEU A 45 3.80 -10.28 11.07
N LYS A 46 4.39 -11.24 10.36
CA LYS A 46 5.77 -11.67 10.59
C LYS A 46 6.76 -10.55 10.27
N GLN A 47 6.58 -9.86 9.15
CA GLN A 47 7.39 -8.70 8.78
C GLN A 47 7.28 -7.56 9.79
N GLN A 48 6.06 -7.25 10.25
CA GLN A 48 5.85 -6.24 11.30
C GLN A 48 6.54 -6.62 12.60
N LYS A 49 6.42 -7.88 13.03
CA LYS A 49 7.09 -8.38 14.23
C LYS A 49 8.62 -8.21 14.14
N GLU A 50 9.20 -8.55 13.00
CA GLU A 50 10.64 -8.43 12.78
C GLU A 50 11.10 -6.97 12.81
N LYS A 51 10.36 -6.07 12.14
CA LYS A 51 10.59 -4.63 12.20
C LYS A 51 10.53 -4.10 13.64
N TYR A 52 9.45 -4.40 14.36
CA TYR A 52 9.29 -3.93 15.73
C TYR A 52 10.33 -4.53 16.68
N SER A 53 10.74 -5.78 16.47
CA SER A 53 11.82 -6.37 17.25
C SER A 53 13.16 -5.67 17.00
N SER A 54 13.45 -5.31 15.75
CA SER A 54 14.64 -4.52 15.41
C SER A 54 14.58 -3.12 16.02
N ASP A 55 13.41 -2.47 15.96
CA ASP A 55 13.19 -1.13 16.52
C ASP A 55 13.38 -1.16 18.05
N ILE A 56 12.81 -2.15 18.75
CA ILE A 56 12.98 -2.35 20.21
C ILE A 56 14.46 -2.57 20.56
N ASN A 57 15.15 -3.43 19.81
CA ASN A 57 16.58 -3.67 20.03
C ASN A 57 17.39 -2.39 19.83
N SER A 58 17.04 -1.57 18.82
CA SER A 58 17.69 -0.28 18.60
C SER A 58 17.45 0.68 19.76
N LEU A 59 16.22 0.77 20.29
CA LEU A 59 15.85 1.61 21.44
C LEU A 59 16.51 1.18 22.75
N GLY A 60 16.97 -0.08 22.86
CA GLY A 60 17.77 -0.52 24.01
C GLY A 60 19.19 0.04 24.02
N THR A 61 19.71 0.50 22.88
CA THR A 61 21.06 1.06 22.77
C THR A 61 21.09 2.56 23.08
N ASP A 62 22.23 3.06 23.57
CA ASP A 62 22.40 4.50 23.84
C ASP A 62 22.26 5.35 22.58
N GLN A 63 22.74 4.85 21.43
CA GLN A 63 22.58 5.51 20.12
C GLN A 63 21.12 5.54 19.66
N GLY A 64 20.35 4.47 19.87
CA GLY A 64 18.94 4.43 19.48
C GLY A 64 18.05 5.31 20.36
N LYS A 65 18.35 5.40 21.66
CA LYS A 65 17.70 6.37 22.56
C LYS A 65 17.96 7.80 22.12
N GLU A 66 19.22 8.15 21.86
CA GLU A 66 19.60 9.48 21.37
C GLU A 66 18.86 9.83 20.06
N LYS A 67 18.86 8.91 19.08
CA LYS A 67 18.16 9.10 17.82
C LYS A 67 16.66 9.32 18.02
N PHE A 68 16.03 8.53 18.89
CA PHE A 68 14.61 8.66 19.21
C PHE A 68 14.28 10.02 19.84
N PHE A 69 15.10 10.49 20.79
CA PHE A 69 14.90 11.81 21.41
C PHE A 69 15.09 12.96 20.41
N ARG A 70 16.07 12.85 19.51
CA ARG A 70 16.30 13.87 18.49
C ARG A 70 15.16 13.94 17.46
N GLU A 71 14.64 12.79 17.02
CA GLU A 71 13.56 12.72 16.03
C GLU A 71 12.20 13.12 16.60
N ASN A 72 11.86 12.67 17.82
CA ASN A 72 10.51 12.87 18.37
C ASN A 72 10.38 14.15 19.20
N PHE A 73 11.46 14.58 19.85
CA PHE A 73 11.43 15.71 20.78
C PHE A 73 12.33 16.88 20.34
N GLY A 74 13.08 16.74 19.24
CA GLY A 74 13.98 17.79 18.76
C GLY A 74 15.12 18.13 19.74
N LEU A 75 15.40 17.23 20.68
CA LEU A 75 16.39 17.45 21.73
C LEU A 75 17.79 17.17 21.18
N ALA A 76 18.71 18.09 21.39
CA ALA A 76 20.13 17.97 21.08
C ALA A 76 20.94 17.69 22.36
N LYS A 77 22.19 17.24 22.24
CA LYS A 77 23.05 17.04 23.41
C LYS A 77 23.39 18.37 24.08
N GLU A 78 23.74 18.31 25.37
CA GLU A 78 24.25 19.49 26.07
C GLU A 78 25.49 20.04 25.34
N GLY A 79 25.38 21.29 24.83
CA GLY A 79 26.42 21.95 24.04
C GLY A 79 26.17 22.02 22.53
N GLU A 80 25.13 21.38 22.00
CA GLU A 80 24.71 21.50 20.59
C GLU A 80 23.62 22.58 20.43
N GLY A 81 23.85 23.56 19.56
CA GLY A 81 22.90 24.64 19.28
C GLY A 81 21.82 24.24 18.27
N VAL A 82 20.54 24.42 18.62
CA VAL A 82 19.41 24.16 17.71
C VAL A 82 19.03 25.45 16.96
N ILE A 83 19.07 25.42 15.63
CA ILE A 83 18.59 26.53 14.78
C ILE A 83 17.15 26.21 14.36
N VAL A 84 16.18 26.95 14.90
CA VAL A 84 14.79 26.86 14.48
C VAL A 84 14.55 27.94 13.41
N VAL A 85 14.43 27.52 12.15
CA VAL A 85 14.07 28.42 11.05
C VAL A 85 12.56 28.62 11.08
N VAL A 86 12.13 29.83 11.46
CA VAL A 86 10.73 30.25 11.36
C VAL A 86 10.57 30.99 10.04
N GLU A 87 9.67 30.53 9.18
CA GLU A 87 9.29 31.27 7.98
C GLU A 87 8.50 32.51 8.38
N ASP A 88 9.09 33.69 8.19
CA ASP A 88 8.38 34.95 8.32
C ASP A 88 7.29 35.03 7.26
N LYS A 89 6.03 35.16 7.71
CA LYS A 89 4.84 35.27 6.84
C LYS A 89 4.79 36.54 6.00
N ASN A 90 5.81 37.38 6.06
CA ASN A 90 5.88 38.62 5.31
C ASN A 90 7.14 38.62 4.43
N PRO A 91 7.06 38.10 3.19
CA PRO A 91 8.21 38.08 2.32
C PRO A 91 8.63 39.52 1.98
N PRO A 92 9.92 39.86 2.02
CA PRO A 92 10.40 41.12 1.46
C PRO A 92 10.05 41.16 -0.04
N ILE A 93 9.51 42.29 -0.47
CA ILE A 93 9.09 42.54 -1.84
C ILE A 93 10.35 42.57 -2.72
N VAL A 94 10.72 41.42 -3.28
CA VAL A 94 11.70 41.34 -4.37
C VAL A 94 11.00 41.75 -5.67
N PRO A 95 11.57 42.70 -6.45
CA PRO A 95 10.98 43.09 -7.73
C PRO A 95 10.97 41.87 -8.67
N LYS A 96 9.76 41.52 -9.15
CA LYS A 96 9.56 40.44 -10.12
C LYS A 96 10.36 40.76 -11.37
N THR A 97 11.41 39.99 -11.62
CA THR A 97 12.04 39.95 -12.94
C THR A 97 11.22 38.94 -13.75
N ASP A 98 10.42 39.45 -14.68
CA ASP A 98 9.66 38.62 -15.63
C ASP A 98 10.62 37.75 -16.43
N SER A 99 10.68 36.45 -16.11
CA SER A 99 11.45 35.44 -16.84
C SER A 99 10.54 34.31 -17.33
N SER A 100 9.57 34.67 -18.17
CA SER A 100 8.74 33.70 -18.90
C SER A 100 9.35 33.21 -20.22
N SER A 101 10.62 33.55 -20.53
CA SER A 101 11.25 33.26 -21.83
C SER A 101 12.25 32.09 -21.82
N GLY A 102 12.51 31.49 -20.65
CA GLY A 102 13.65 30.58 -20.45
C GLY A 102 13.38 29.09 -20.67
N VAL A 103 12.13 28.63 -20.76
CA VAL A 103 11.85 27.19 -20.92
C VAL A 103 11.15 26.86 -22.23
N PHE A 104 10.24 27.71 -22.72
CA PHE A 104 9.55 27.50 -23.99
C PHE A 104 10.45 27.66 -25.22
N SER A 105 11.49 28.51 -25.13
CA SER A 105 12.45 28.73 -26.21
C SER A 105 13.30 27.50 -26.52
N PHE A 106 13.62 26.69 -25.51
CA PHE A 106 14.39 25.46 -25.67
C PHE A 106 13.60 24.37 -26.42
N PHE A 107 12.29 24.27 -26.23
CA PHE A 107 11.46 23.28 -26.94
C PHE A 107 11.16 23.71 -28.39
N ALA A 108 10.96 25.01 -28.63
CA ALA A 108 10.65 25.52 -29.97
C ALA A 108 11.77 25.27 -30.99
N ASN A 109 13.03 25.20 -30.55
CA ASN A 109 14.18 25.00 -31.42
C ASN A 109 14.38 23.53 -31.83
N TRP A 110 13.79 22.58 -31.08
CA TRP A 110 13.89 21.15 -31.37
C TRP A 110 12.88 20.69 -32.44
N LEU A 111 11.76 21.40 -32.60
CA LEU A 111 10.73 21.07 -33.58
C LEU A 111 11.03 21.59 -35.00
N LYS A 112 12.13 22.33 -35.19
CA LYS A 112 12.52 22.89 -36.50
C LYS A 112 13.55 22.04 -37.26
N TRP A 113 13.59 20.72 -37.01
CA TRP A 113 14.35 19.76 -37.81
C TRP A 113 13.43 18.73 -38.47
#